data_AF-A0AAD6D8W3-F1
#
_entry.id   AF-A0AAD6D8W3-F1
#
_cell.length_a   1.000
_cell.length_b   1.000
_cell.length_c   1.000
_cell.angle_alpha   90.00
_cell.angle_beta   90.00
_cell.angle_gamma   90.00
#
_symmetry.space_group_name_H-M   'P 1'
#
loop_
_entity.id
_entity.type
_entity.pdbx_description
1 polymer ?
#
loop_
_entity_poly.entity_id
_entity_poly.type
_entity_poly.pdbx_seq_one_letter_code
_entity_poly.pdbx_strand_id
1 'polypeptide(L)'
;MYSVATAGSETSLLLAHRSRKSAYEDIDTIQALNRDGIVPGIFPKRHFVQNIRRFCRFSSASYGSSALKVMGVPKDAKSIPHKMSDSHEHSAFEHNAGLPPSTILLSSFVDPAGGSNAAGETESGFPLVHYLSIDHESKAVVLTLRGTWGFEDILTDMTCDYDDLDWQGKNWKVHKGMHASAKRLLEGGGGRVMITLRAALEEFTDYGVVLCGHSLGGGVAALLATMISEPSSSLTGPSFVTAPCHPTSTRLLTDSNTQASESTPHYDLPPGRPIHVYAYGPPAVMSPFLRLATRNLITTIVNGSDIVPSLSLGILHDMHTASHLFKTDVSHAKTHIRQRLHETLRQSIVHKFYVNQPPLVVNAGDGVGEDAWAWKTLALLRDAMRAPKLMPPGEVFVVETMRVLQREAFTPQPEFGDGYPRLGRPATRVQMRFIRDVEKWFGELRFASGMLSDHNPARYETSLAALVRGVLDE
;
A
#
# COMPACT_ATOMS: atom_id res chain seq x y z
N MET A 1 -2.49 1.25 28.21
CA MET A 1 -1.97 1.36 29.59
C MET A 1 -2.82 2.40 30.32
N TYR A 2 -3.46 2.02 31.42
CA TYR A 2 -4.17 2.97 32.28
C TYR A 2 -3.17 3.51 33.30
N SER A 3 -3.01 4.84 33.36
CA SER A 3 -2.35 5.49 34.49
C SER A 3 -3.36 5.59 35.62
N VAL A 4 -3.09 4.89 36.73
CA VAL A 4 -3.84 5.08 37.97
C VAL A 4 -3.16 6.22 38.71
N ALA A 5 -3.76 7.40 38.67
CA ALA A 5 -3.36 8.50 39.54
C ALA A 5 -4.00 8.32 40.92
N THR A 6 -3.15 8.49 41.93
CA THR A 6 -3.42 8.49 43.36
C THR A 6 -4.57 9.41 43.78
N ALA A 7 -5.26 8.99 44.84
CA ALA A 7 -6.43 9.62 45.44
C ALA A 7 -6.30 11.15 45.61
N GLY A 8 -7.26 11.91 45.06
CA GLY A 8 -7.51 13.31 45.45
C GLY A 8 -7.47 14.39 44.36
N SER A 9 -7.41 14.04 43.06
CA SER A 9 -7.39 15.05 41.98
C SER A 9 -8.72 15.11 41.22
N GLU A 10 -9.50 16.17 41.44
CA GLU A 10 -10.68 16.55 40.63
C GLU A 10 -10.27 17.31 39.35
N THR A 11 -9.28 16.83 38.61
CA THR A 11 -8.86 17.50 37.36
C THR A 11 -8.79 16.52 36.19
N SER A 12 -9.68 16.75 35.24
CA SER A 12 -9.59 16.41 33.82
C SER A 12 -9.36 14.93 33.49
N LEU A 13 -10.48 14.21 33.36
CA LEU A 13 -10.57 13.05 32.47
C LEU A 13 -10.29 13.52 31.03
N LEU A 14 -9.01 13.61 30.65
CA LEU A 14 -8.63 13.55 29.25
C LEU A 14 -9.05 12.15 28.77
N LEU A 15 -10.24 12.07 28.18
CA LEU A 15 -10.68 10.91 27.41
C LEU A 15 -9.58 10.65 26.37
N ALA A 16 -8.67 9.73 26.67
CA ALA A 16 -7.77 9.19 25.68
C ALA A 16 -8.64 8.74 24.53
N HIS A 17 -8.52 9.39 23.37
CA HIS A 17 -9.22 9.01 22.15
C HIS A 17 -8.98 7.52 21.96
N ARG A 18 -10.00 6.70 22.23
CA ARG A 18 -9.87 5.25 22.11
C ARG A 18 -9.54 5.00 20.65
N SER A 19 -8.37 4.45 20.38
CA SER A 19 -8.06 3.90 19.06
C SER A 19 -9.24 3.04 18.66
N ARG A 20 -9.96 3.44 17.61
CA ARG A 20 -11.16 2.73 17.17
C ARG A 20 -10.74 1.28 16.89
N LYS A 21 -11.51 0.31 17.42
CA LYS A 21 -11.24 -1.10 17.14
C LYS A 21 -11.26 -1.31 15.62
N SER A 22 -10.28 -2.04 15.11
CA SER A 22 -10.25 -2.44 13.70
C SER A 22 -11.50 -3.26 13.39
N ALA A 23 -12.11 -3.09 12.21
CA ALA A 23 -13.21 -3.95 11.80
C ALA A 23 -12.80 -5.44 11.80
N TYR A 24 -11.52 -5.72 11.61
CA TYR A 24 -10.95 -7.06 11.53
C TYR A 24 -10.36 -7.59 12.83
N GLU A 25 -10.46 -6.86 13.95
CA GLU A 25 -10.03 -7.39 15.24
C GLU A 25 -10.95 -8.51 15.72
N ASP A 26 -12.26 -8.32 15.51
CA ASP A 26 -13.32 -9.24 15.91
C ASP A 26 -13.33 -10.49 15.00
N ILE A 27 -13.32 -11.66 15.63
CA ILE A 27 -13.31 -12.95 14.93
C ILE A 27 -14.57 -13.11 14.08
N ASP A 28 -15.71 -12.63 14.58
CA ASP A 28 -16.99 -12.69 13.89
C ASP A 28 -16.95 -11.92 12.56
N THR A 29 -16.29 -10.76 12.52
CA THR A 29 -16.12 -10.01 11.26
C THR A 29 -15.21 -10.73 10.27
N ILE A 30 -14.15 -11.40 10.73
CA ILE A 30 -13.29 -12.23 9.85
C ILE A 30 -14.09 -13.43 9.32
N GLN A 31 -14.93 -14.06 10.14
CA GLN A 31 -15.81 -15.14 9.71
C GLN A 31 -16.85 -14.65 8.69
N ALA A 32 -17.45 -13.48 8.92
CA ALA A 32 -18.37 -12.84 7.99
C ALA A 32 -17.69 -12.46 6.66
N LEU A 33 -16.44 -11.95 6.70
CA LEU A 33 -15.64 -11.72 5.50
C LEU A 33 -15.39 -13.02 4.73
N ASN A 34 -15.09 -14.13 5.42
CA ASN A 34 -14.86 -15.41 4.76
C ASN A 34 -16.14 -16.04 4.18
N ARG A 35 -17.30 -15.78 4.81
CA ARG A 35 -18.59 -16.35 4.41
C ARG A 35 -19.29 -15.52 3.33
N ASP A 36 -19.45 -14.23 3.60
CA ASP A 36 -20.29 -13.32 2.81
C ASP A 36 -19.45 -12.30 2.00
N GLY A 37 -18.14 -12.18 2.32
CA GLY A 37 -17.27 -11.20 1.68
C GLY A 37 -17.54 -9.75 2.07
N ILE A 38 -18.37 -9.49 3.08
CA ILE A 38 -18.78 -8.15 3.49
C ILE A 38 -17.98 -7.72 4.72
N VAL A 39 -17.50 -6.49 4.72
CA VAL A 39 -16.85 -5.86 5.87
C VAL A 39 -17.66 -4.63 6.31
N PRO A 40 -18.09 -4.56 7.58
CA PRO A 40 -18.79 -3.41 8.11
C PRO A 40 -17.98 -2.12 7.94
N GLY A 41 -18.65 -1.05 7.49
CA GLY A 41 -18.06 0.29 7.43
C GLY A 41 -17.08 0.54 6.27
N ILE A 42 -16.82 -0.44 5.39
CA ILE A 42 -16.03 -0.25 4.17
C ILE A 42 -16.89 0.31 3.03
N PHE A 43 -16.29 1.18 2.24
CA PHE A 43 -16.86 1.75 1.03
C PHE A 43 -16.02 1.37 -0.20
N PRO A 44 -16.62 1.02 -1.36
CA PRO A 44 -18.05 0.81 -1.63
C PRO A 44 -18.66 -0.42 -0.94
N LYS A 45 -19.99 -0.44 -0.74
CA LYS A 45 -20.72 -1.57 -0.16
C LYS A 45 -20.89 -2.72 -1.15
N ARG A 46 -19.81 -3.47 -1.38
CA ARG A 46 -19.72 -4.62 -2.29
C ARG A 46 -18.82 -5.69 -1.69
N HIS A 47 -18.78 -6.87 -2.33
CA HIS A 47 -17.91 -7.95 -1.90
C HIS A 47 -16.45 -7.46 -1.88
N PHE A 48 -15.77 -7.62 -0.74
CA PHE A 48 -14.45 -7.05 -0.49
C PHE A 48 -13.42 -7.45 -1.55
N VAL A 49 -13.38 -8.73 -1.92
CA VAL A 49 -12.48 -9.24 -2.97
C VAL A 49 -12.76 -8.63 -4.36
N GLN A 50 -14.03 -8.33 -4.65
CA GLN A 50 -14.40 -7.66 -5.91
C GLN A 50 -13.93 -6.21 -5.91
N ASN A 51 -14.08 -5.49 -4.78
CA ASN A 51 -13.58 -4.12 -4.62
C ASN A 51 -12.06 -4.03 -4.81
N ILE A 52 -11.29 -4.85 -4.09
CA ILE A 52 -9.81 -4.82 -4.19
C ILE A 52 -9.35 -5.21 -5.60
N ARG A 53 -10.05 -6.10 -6.32
CA ARG A 53 -9.70 -6.36 -7.72
C ARG A 53 -10.05 -5.18 -8.61
N ARG A 54 -11.23 -4.57 -8.42
CA ARG A 54 -11.69 -3.43 -9.22
C ARG A 54 -10.70 -2.27 -9.12
N PHE A 55 -10.42 -1.79 -7.91
CA PHE A 55 -9.53 -0.64 -7.73
C PHE A 55 -8.05 -0.96 -8.00
N CYS A 56 -7.65 -2.23 -8.02
CA CYS A 56 -6.34 -2.65 -8.53
C CYS A 56 -6.22 -2.41 -10.04
N ARG A 57 -7.30 -2.66 -10.79
CA ARG A 57 -7.34 -2.37 -12.23
C ARG A 57 -7.25 -0.87 -12.51
N PHE A 58 -7.93 -0.03 -11.73
CA PHE A 58 -7.76 1.44 -11.80
C PHE A 58 -6.30 1.83 -11.54
N SER A 59 -5.71 1.32 -10.45
CA SER A 59 -4.32 1.62 -10.09
C SER A 59 -3.34 1.18 -11.19
N SER A 60 -3.52 -0.01 -11.76
CA SER A 60 -2.69 -0.53 -12.85
C SER A 60 -2.88 0.25 -14.16
N ALA A 61 -4.12 0.64 -14.47
CA ALA A 61 -4.48 1.42 -15.64
C ALA A 61 -3.74 2.76 -15.71
N SER A 62 -3.41 3.37 -14.56
CA SER A 62 -2.67 4.64 -14.49
C SER A 62 -1.25 4.59 -15.06
N TYR A 63 -0.64 3.40 -15.18
CA TYR A 63 0.71 3.26 -15.73
C TYR A 63 0.76 3.40 -17.26
N GLY A 64 -0.38 3.22 -17.94
CA GLY A 64 -0.50 3.39 -19.38
C GLY A 64 -0.23 2.14 -20.21
N SER A 65 -0.58 2.21 -21.49
CA SER A 65 -0.63 1.07 -22.42
C SER A 65 0.72 0.38 -22.66
N SER A 66 1.78 1.19 -22.77
CA SER A 66 3.14 0.72 -23.04
C SER A 66 3.78 0.11 -21.80
N ALA A 67 3.45 0.63 -20.61
CA ALA A 67 3.85 0.07 -19.32
C ALA A 67 3.30 -1.33 -19.13
N LEU A 68 1.99 -1.46 -19.33
CA LEU A 68 1.28 -2.69 -19.05
C LEU A 68 1.73 -3.81 -19.99
N LYS A 69 2.11 -3.45 -21.23
CA LYS A 69 2.74 -4.37 -22.19
C LYS A 69 4.12 -4.86 -21.71
N VAL A 70 4.95 -3.97 -21.18
CA VAL A 70 6.26 -4.33 -20.61
C VAL A 70 6.10 -5.11 -19.29
N MET A 71 5.06 -4.81 -18.53
CA MET A 71 4.74 -5.45 -17.25
C MET A 71 4.07 -6.83 -17.40
N GLY A 72 3.76 -7.25 -18.63
CA GLY A 72 3.24 -8.59 -18.92
C GLY A 72 1.72 -8.74 -18.73
N VAL A 73 0.96 -7.65 -18.72
CA VAL A 73 -0.51 -7.71 -18.76
C VAL A 73 -0.95 -8.11 -20.17
N PRO A 74 -1.67 -9.24 -20.36
CA PRO A 74 -2.11 -9.67 -21.70
C PRO A 74 -3.11 -8.67 -22.31
N LYS A 75 -3.02 -8.42 -23.62
CA LYS A 75 -4.11 -7.81 -24.41
C LYS A 75 -4.66 -8.81 -25.41
N ASP A 76 -5.98 -8.86 -25.50
CA ASP A 76 -6.68 -9.14 -26.76
C ASP A 76 -6.81 -7.81 -27.55
N ALA A 77 -6.46 -7.85 -28.83
CA ALA A 77 -6.63 -6.81 -29.87
C ALA A 77 -5.47 -5.84 -30.24
N LYS A 78 -5.52 -5.45 -31.52
CA LYS A 78 -4.45 -5.14 -32.50
C LYS A 78 -3.76 -3.78 -32.32
N SER A 79 -2.48 -3.71 -32.68
CA SER A 79 -1.65 -2.50 -32.72
C SER A 79 -2.01 -1.55 -33.88
N ILE A 80 -2.22 -0.26 -33.60
CA ILE A 80 -2.39 0.81 -34.60
C ILE A 80 -1.33 1.91 -34.34
N PRO A 81 -0.77 2.62 -35.36
CA PRO A 81 0.48 3.39 -35.22
C PRO A 81 0.33 4.81 -34.62
N HIS A 82 1.09 5.06 -33.56
CA HIS A 82 1.98 6.18 -33.20
C HIS A 82 1.67 7.69 -33.46
N LYS A 83 0.47 8.13 -33.86
CA LYS A 83 0.19 9.57 -34.06
C LYS A 83 -0.86 10.24 -33.16
N MET A 84 -1.40 9.57 -32.15
CA MET A 84 -2.35 10.12 -31.18
C MET A 84 -2.03 9.61 -29.76
N SER A 85 -1.09 10.25 -29.06
CA SER A 85 -0.58 9.78 -27.76
C SER A 85 -1.65 9.83 -26.65
N ASP A 86 -2.43 10.90 -26.57
CA ASP A 86 -3.29 11.16 -25.40
C ASP A 86 -4.60 10.35 -25.43
N SER A 87 -5.21 10.24 -26.62
CA SER A 87 -6.39 9.39 -26.83
C SER A 87 -6.09 7.91 -26.59
N HIS A 88 -4.85 7.48 -26.84
CA HIS A 88 -4.44 6.09 -26.63
C HIS A 88 -4.29 5.74 -25.14
N GLU A 89 -3.78 6.65 -24.32
CA GLU A 89 -3.65 6.44 -22.88
C GLU A 89 -5.00 6.54 -22.15
N HIS A 90 -5.93 7.39 -22.59
CA HIS A 90 -7.32 7.38 -22.09
C HIS A 90 -8.03 6.09 -22.46
N SER A 91 -7.95 5.67 -23.72
CA SER A 91 -8.54 4.39 -24.15
C SER A 91 -7.95 3.18 -23.41
N ALA A 92 -6.65 3.20 -23.13
CA ALA A 92 -6.02 2.16 -22.33
C ALA A 92 -6.48 2.20 -20.87
N PHE A 93 -6.63 3.38 -20.28
CA PHE A 93 -7.15 3.52 -18.94
C PHE A 93 -8.59 3.01 -18.84
N GLU A 94 -9.47 3.44 -19.74
CA GLU A 94 -10.87 3.03 -19.84
C GLU A 94 -11.01 1.51 -19.98
N HIS A 95 -10.27 0.91 -20.92
CA HIS A 95 -10.34 -0.52 -21.16
C HIS A 95 -9.88 -1.33 -19.95
N ASN A 96 -8.80 -0.91 -19.31
CA ASN A 96 -8.25 -1.63 -18.17
C ASN A 96 -9.08 -1.41 -16.91
N ALA A 97 -9.56 -0.20 -16.64
CA ALA A 97 -10.44 0.10 -15.51
C ALA A 97 -11.86 -0.47 -15.70
N GLY A 98 -12.26 -0.76 -16.95
CA GLY A 98 -13.62 -1.21 -17.28
C GLY A 98 -14.64 -0.07 -17.25
N LEU A 99 -14.21 1.13 -17.62
CA LEU A 99 -15.03 2.34 -17.61
C LEU A 99 -15.44 2.77 -19.03
N PRO A 100 -16.62 3.38 -19.22
CA PRO A 100 -16.99 4.00 -20.48
C PRO A 100 -16.24 5.33 -20.68
N PRO A 101 -15.96 5.73 -21.94
CA PRO A 101 -15.10 6.88 -22.24
C PRO A 101 -15.56 8.24 -21.68
N SER A 102 -16.86 8.39 -21.44
CA SER A 102 -17.46 9.64 -20.95
C SER A 102 -17.25 9.90 -19.45
N THR A 103 -16.60 8.99 -18.72
CA THR A 103 -16.52 9.05 -17.25
C THR A 103 -15.22 9.62 -16.70
N ILE A 104 -14.20 9.86 -17.53
CA ILE A 104 -12.95 10.51 -17.10
C ILE A 104 -13.16 12.02 -17.08
N LEU A 105 -13.03 12.62 -15.89
CA LEU A 105 -13.23 14.05 -15.66
C LEU A 105 -11.92 14.84 -15.77
N LEU A 106 -10.81 14.26 -15.32
CA LEU A 106 -9.51 14.91 -15.29
C LEU A 106 -8.39 13.89 -15.49
N SER A 107 -7.34 14.27 -16.21
CA SER A 107 -6.14 13.47 -16.42
C SER A 107 -4.90 14.37 -16.46
N SER A 108 -3.92 14.08 -15.61
CA SER A 108 -2.67 14.84 -15.50
C SER A 108 -1.81 14.83 -16.78
N PHE A 109 -2.00 13.89 -17.70
CA PHE A 109 -1.32 13.92 -19.00
C PHE A 109 -1.67 15.15 -19.85
N VAL A 110 -2.75 15.85 -19.49
CA VAL A 110 -3.20 17.11 -20.11
C VAL A 110 -2.72 18.33 -19.31
N ASP A 111 -1.98 18.14 -18.21
CA ASP A 111 -1.58 19.20 -17.28
C ASP A 111 -0.08 19.12 -16.87
N PRO A 112 0.80 19.88 -17.53
CA PRO A 112 2.24 19.90 -17.24
C PRO A 112 2.62 20.44 -15.85
N ALA A 113 1.70 21.09 -15.13
CA ALA A 113 2.00 21.80 -13.89
C ALA A 113 2.02 20.91 -12.62
N GLY A 114 2.17 19.59 -12.76
CA GLY A 114 1.91 18.61 -11.68
C GLY A 114 3.10 18.04 -10.88
N GLY A 115 4.36 18.41 -11.13
CA GLY A 115 5.53 17.68 -10.58
C GLY A 115 6.38 18.35 -9.51
N SER A 116 6.67 17.61 -8.42
CA SER A 116 7.56 18.01 -7.29
C SER A 116 8.76 17.07 -7.15
N ASN A 117 9.94 17.60 -6.77
CA ASN A 117 11.14 16.80 -6.51
C ASN A 117 11.15 16.27 -5.06
N ALA A 118 12.10 15.40 -4.71
CA ALA A 118 12.26 14.83 -3.36
C ALA A 118 12.47 15.88 -2.24
N ALA A 119 12.75 17.14 -2.60
CA ALA A 119 12.90 18.28 -1.70
C ALA A 119 11.62 19.16 -1.59
N GLY A 120 10.58 18.91 -2.40
CA GLY A 120 9.32 19.66 -2.37
C GLY A 120 9.26 20.93 -3.22
N GLU A 121 10.25 21.19 -4.08
CA GLU A 121 10.31 22.38 -4.93
C GLU A 121 9.50 22.24 -6.22
N THR A 122 8.97 23.37 -6.72
CA THR A 122 7.85 23.45 -7.68
C THR A 122 8.22 23.39 -9.16
N GLU A 123 9.50 23.31 -9.54
CA GLU A 123 9.90 23.45 -10.96
C GLU A 123 10.82 22.33 -11.50
N SER A 124 11.20 21.34 -10.68
CA SER A 124 12.14 20.28 -11.09
C SER A 124 11.66 18.86 -10.78
N GLY A 125 10.37 18.70 -10.51
CA GLY A 125 9.79 17.45 -10.04
C GLY A 125 9.12 16.59 -11.11
N PHE A 126 9.11 15.27 -10.90
CA PHE A 126 8.31 14.37 -11.72
C PHE A 126 6.81 14.60 -11.46
N PRO A 127 5.99 14.90 -12.49
CA PRO A 127 4.55 15.07 -12.32
C PRO A 127 3.90 13.82 -11.76
N LEU A 128 3.20 13.97 -10.63
CA LEU A 128 2.37 12.88 -10.10
C LEU A 128 1.17 12.72 -11.02
N VAL A 129 1.26 11.73 -11.89
CA VAL A 129 0.20 11.40 -12.84
C VAL A 129 -1.02 10.91 -12.06
N HIS A 130 -2.15 11.56 -12.32
CA HIS A 130 -3.42 11.25 -11.69
C HIS A 130 -4.57 11.24 -12.72
N TYR A 131 -5.59 10.46 -12.41
CA TYR A 131 -6.84 10.38 -13.14
C TYR A 131 -8.01 10.55 -12.18
N LEU A 132 -8.96 11.40 -12.52
CA LEU A 132 -10.24 11.53 -11.83
C LEU A 132 -11.34 10.99 -12.73
N SER A 133 -12.10 10.02 -12.23
CA SER A 133 -13.12 9.33 -13.01
C SER A 133 -14.36 9.04 -12.18
N ILE A 134 -15.50 8.85 -12.85
CA ILE A 134 -16.76 8.46 -12.21
C ILE A 134 -16.99 6.97 -12.39
N ASP A 135 -17.19 6.26 -11.28
CA ASP A 135 -17.56 4.85 -11.28
C ASP A 135 -18.99 4.69 -10.78
N HIS A 136 -19.94 4.63 -11.72
CA HIS A 136 -21.36 4.43 -11.42
C HIS A 136 -21.66 3.08 -10.76
N GLU A 137 -20.85 2.05 -11.05
CA GLU A 137 -21.04 0.71 -10.49
C GLU A 137 -20.77 0.67 -8.98
N SER A 138 -19.83 1.50 -8.53
CA SER A 138 -19.46 1.68 -7.13
C SER A 138 -20.15 2.88 -6.47
N LYS A 139 -20.89 3.69 -7.24
CA LYS A 139 -21.37 5.03 -6.85
C LYS A 139 -20.27 5.86 -6.21
N ALA A 140 -19.14 5.98 -6.90
CA ALA A 140 -17.96 6.66 -6.38
C ALA A 140 -17.31 7.57 -7.42
N VAL A 141 -16.80 8.71 -6.97
CA VAL A 141 -15.78 9.48 -7.71
C VAL A 141 -14.42 8.90 -7.33
N VAL A 142 -13.69 8.41 -8.32
CA VAL A 142 -12.44 7.67 -8.14
C VAL A 142 -11.24 8.52 -8.56
N LEU A 143 -10.40 8.86 -7.60
CA LEU A 143 -9.09 9.47 -7.82
C LEU A 143 -8.01 8.38 -7.85
N THR A 144 -7.42 8.17 -9.02
CA THR A 144 -6.34 7.21 -9.23
C THR A 144 -5.02 7.95 -9.31
N LEU A 145 -4.07 7.58 -8.45
CA LEU A 145 -2.71 8.13 -8.42
C LEU A 145 -1.72 7.07 -8.88
N ARG A 146 -0.93 7.42 -9.89
CA ARG A 146 0.12 6.55 -10.44
C ARG A 146 1.35 6.57 -9.54
N GLY A 147 1.98 5.40 -9.37
CA GLY A 147 3.30 5.33 -8.75
C GLY A 147 4.46 5.57 -9.73
N THR A 148 5.67 5.51 -9.19
CA THR A 148 6.90 5.58 -9.98
C THR A 148 7.09 4.32 -10.84
N TRP A 149 7.85 4.46 -11.92
CA TRP A 149 8.09 3.35 -12.86
C TRP A 149 9.39 2.59 -12.55
N GLY A 150 10.40 3.26 -11.98
CA GLY A 150 11.70 2.66 -11.68
C GLY A 150 11.84 2.21 -10.23
N PHE A 151 12.51 1.08 -10.00
CA PHE A 151 12.94 0.70 -8.65
C PHE A 151 13.92 1.73 -8.05
N GLU A 152 14.70 2.42 -8.89
CA GLU A 152 15.59 3.50 -8.48
C GLU A 152 14.83 4.69 -7.87
N ASP A 153 13.65 5.01 -8.40
CA ASP A 153 12.77 6.03 -7.85
C ASP A 153 12.29 5.61 -6.45
N ILE A 154 11.92 4.34 -6.27
CA ILE A 154 11.51 3.79 -4.97
C ILE A 154 12.65 3.86 -3.94
N LEU A 155 13.89 3.61 -4.35
CA LEU A 155 15.06 3.76 -3.47
C LEU A 155 15.31 5.22 -3.09
N THR A 156 15.11 6.14 -4.04
CA THR A 156 15.25 7.57 -3.80
C THR A 156 14.17 8.06 -2.83
N ASP A 157 12.94 7.62 -3.03
CA ASP A 157 11.83 7.88 -2.10
C ASP A 157 12.15 7.33 -0.70
N MET A 158 12.71 6.12 -0.58
CA MET A 158 13.07 5.53 0.71
C MET A 158 14.06 6.38 1.51
N THR A 159 14.94 7.12 0.84
CA THR A 159 15.92 8.01 1.50
C THR A 159 15.33 9.34 1.96
N CYS A 160 14.05 9.61 1.67
CA CYS A 160 13.40 10.82 2.12
C CYS A 160 13.23 10.84 3.65
N ASP A 161 13.42 12.02 4.22
CA ASP A 161 13.14 12.31 5.63
C ASP A 161 11.66 12.11 6.00
N TYR A 162 11.40 12.12 7.29
CA TYR A 162 10.05 12.20 7.82
C TYR A 162 9.61 13.65 7.94
N ASP A 163 8.33 13.87 7.73
CA ASP A 163 7.66 15.16 7.89
C ASP A 163 6.51 15.04 8.90
N ASP A 164 6.02 16.19 9.32
CA ASP A 164 5.01 16.33 10.35
C ASP A 164 3.65 16.67 9.73
N LEU A 165 2.68 15.77 9.89
CA LEU A 165 1.30 15.94 9.46
C LEU A 165 0.42 16.25 10.67
N ASP A 166 -0.21 17.43 10.65
CA ASP A 166 -1.22 17.79 11.64
C ASP A 166 -2.60 17.24 11.22
N TRP A 167 -3.14 16.32 12.02
CA TRP A 167 -4.45 15.74 11.79
C TRP A 167 -5.17 15.48 13.11
N GLN A 168 -6.41 15.96 13.22
CA GLN A 168 -7.23 15.94 14.44
C GLN A 168 -6.54 16.57 15.67
N GLY A 169 -5.86 17.71 15.48
CA GLY A 169 -5.18 18.43 16.56
C GLY A 169 -3.97 17.70 17.13
N LYS A 170 -3.43 16.71 16.41
CA LYS A 170 -2.22 15.99 16.76
C LYS A 170 -1.26 15.98 15.59
N ASN A 171 0.03 15.95 15.92
CA ASN A 171 1.10 15.88 14.96
C ASN A 171 1.56 14.42 14.78
N TRP A 172 1.71 13.99 13.54
CA TRP A 172 2.04 12.63 13.17
C TRP A 172 3.21 12.57 12.19
N LYS A 173 4.15 11.66 12.41
CA LYS A 173 5.25 11.43 11.47
C LYS A 173 4.76 10.70 10.22
N VAL A 174 5.09 11.25 9.05
CA VAL A 174 4.77 10.72 7.72
C VAL A 174 5.97 10.84 6.78
N HIS A 175 5.92 10.19 5.63
CA HIS A 175 6.96 10.27 4.62
C HIS A 175 6.96 11.63 3.90
N LYS A 176 8.06 12.39 3.96
CA LYS A 176 8.12 13.78 3.47
C LYS A 176 7.76 13.95 1.99
N GLY A 177 8.36 13.15 1.10
CA GLY A 177 8.09 13.26 -0.34
C GLY A 177 6.63 12.99 -0.72
N MET A 178 6.02 11.97 -0.12
CA MET A 178 4.60 11.63 -0.32
C MET A 178 3.67 12.66 0.31
N HIS A 179 4.02 13.20 1.48
CA HIS A 179 3.27 14.25 2.14
C HIS A 179 3.28 15.54 1.29
N ALA A 180 4.44 15.95 0.78
CA ALA A 180 4.55 17.10 -0.13
C ALA A 180 3.71 16.90 -1.40
N SER A 181 3.70 15.68 -1.95
CA SER A 181 2.88 15.34 -3.12
C SER A 181 1.38 15.41 -2.81
N ALA A 182 0.94 14.90 -1.66
CA ALA A 182 -0.45 15.00 -1.21
C ALA A 182 -0.87 16.45 -0.96
N LYS A 183 -0.02 17.25 -0.30
CA LYS A 183 -0.24 18.67 -0.03
C LYS A 183 -0.35 19.48 -1.33
N ARG A 184 0.45 19.16 -2.35
CA ARG A 184 0.36 19.81 -3.67
C ARG A 184 -0.98 19.53 -4.37
N LEU A 185 -1.51 18.31 -4.25
CA LEU A 185 -2.84 17.97 -4.78
C LEU A 185 -3.95 18.73 -4.04
N LEU A 186 -3.73 19.08 -2.77
CA LEU A 186 -4.70 19.81 -1.95
C LEU A 186 -4.63 21.34 -2.14
N GLU A 187 -3.43 21.93 -2.12
CA GLU A 187 -3.21 23.39 -1.96
C GLU A 187 -2.55 24.06 -3.18
N GLY A 188 -1.80 23.33 -4.01
CA GLY A 188 -1.02 23.90 -5.13
C GLY A 188 -1.80 24.03 -6.43
N GLY A 189 -1.12 24.07 -7.58
CA GLY A 189 -1.74 23.97 -8.92
C GLY A 189 -2.63 22.73 -9.13
N GLY A 190 -2.58 21.77 -8.20
CA GLY A 190 -3.52 20.66 -8.05
C GLY A 190 -4.91 21.02 -7.51
N GLY A 191 -5.20 22.28 -7.18
CA GLY A 191 -6.54 22.74 -6.81
C GLY A 191 -7.62 22.32 -7.82
N ARG A 192 -7.25 22.13 -9.09
CA ARG A 192 -8.15 21.56 -10.12
C ARG A 192 -8.65 20.16 -9.79
N VAL A 193 -7.84 19.30 -9.19
CA VAL A 193 -8.26 17.95 -8.73
C VAL A 193 -9.36 18.08 -7.69
N MET A 194 -9.15 18.92 -6.68
CA MET A 194 -10.12 19.14 -5.60
C MET A 194 -11.38 19.85 -6.10
N ILE A 195 -11.26 20.84 -6.99
CA ILE A 195 -12.40 21.51 -7.64
C ILE A 195 -13.22 20.51 -8.45
N THR A 196 -12.58 19.69 -9.28
CA THR A 196 -13.29 18.73 -10.14
C THR A 196 -13.92 17.62 -9.30
N LEU A 197 -13.23 17.17 -8.25
CA LEU A 197 -13.78 16.22 -7.28
C LEU A 197 -14.99 16.80 -6.55
N ARG A 198 -14.91 18.06 -6.10
CA ARG A 198 -16.04 18.78 -5.50
C ARG A 198 -17.22 18.88 -6.47
N ALA A 199 -16.99 19.35 -7.70
CA ALA A 199 -18.04 19.50 -8.71
C ALA A 199 -18.74 18.17 -8.99
N ALA A 200 -17.99 17.08 -9.10
CA ALA A 200 -18.55 15.74 -9.27
C ALA A 200 -19.38 15.28 -8.06
N LEU A 201 -18.96 15.58 -6.83
CA LEU A 201 -19.71 15.24 -5.61
C LEU A 201 -20.94 16.13 -5.36
N GLU A 202 -20.97 17.33 -5.95
CA GLU A 202 -22.13 18.22 -5.97
C GLU A 202 -23.16 17.74 -7.01
N GLU A 203 -22.71 17.30 -8.19
CA GLU A 203 -23.57 16.71 -9.23
C GLU A 203 -24.14 15.35 -8.79
N PHE A 204 -23.29 14.45 -8.28
CA PHE A 204 -23.67 13.11 -7.88
C PHE A 204 -23.85 13.01 -6.36
N THR A 205 -25.02 13.45 -5.90
CA THR A 205 -25.28 13.58 -4.46
C THR A 205 -25.37 12.26 -3.67
N ASP A 206 -25.47 11.10 -4.32
CA ASP A 206 -25.46 9.79 -3.66
C ASP A 206 -24.08 9.10 -3.71
N TYR A 207 -23.04 9.79 -4.21
CA TYR A 207 -21.73 9.19 -4.45
C TYR A 207 -20.76 9.46 -3.30
N GLY A 208 -19.85 8.51 -3.08
CA GLY A 208 -18.70 8.67 -2.20
C GLY A 208 -17.40 8.92 -2.98
N VAL A 209 -16.29 8.90 -2.26
CA VAL A 209 -14.94 9.11 -2.80
C VAL A 209 -14.12 7.84 -2.62
N VAL A 210 -13.48 7.38 -3.69
CA VAL A 210 -12.46 6.33 -3.61
C VAL A 210 -11.14 6.90 -4.09
N LEU A 211 -10.08 6.73 -3.29
CA LEU A 211 -8.73 6.98 -3.73
C LEU A 211 -8.04 5.64 -3.94
N CYS A 212 -7.29 5.50 -5.02
CA CYS A 212 -6.51 4.30 -5.25
C CYS A 212 -5.17 4.59 -5.93
N GLY A 213 -4.23 3.70 -5.71
CA GLY A 213 -2.91 3.82 -6.32
C GLY A 213 -2.02 2.64 -5.96
N HIS A 214 -1.00 2.44 -6.79
CA HIS A 214 0.00 1.41 -6.59
C HIS A 214 1.36 2.05 -6.23
N SER A 215 2.17 1.37 -5.42
CA SER A 215 3.48 1.84 -4.98
C SER A 215 3.39 3.25 -4.37
N LEU A 216 4.24 4.19 -4.80
CA LEU A 216 4.20 5.61 -4.40
C LEU A 216 2.78 6.20 -4.47
N GLY A 217 2.02 5.92 -5.53
CA GLY A 217 0.67 6.47 -5.73
C GLY A 217 -0.32 6.02 -4.64
N GLY A 218 -0.17 4.79 -4.15
CA GLY A 218 -0.96 4.28 -3.01
C GLY A 218 -0.63 4.99 -1.70
N GLY A 219 0.65 5.34 -1.52
CA GLY A 219 1.13 6.11 -0.38
C GLY A 219 0.60 7.55 -0.37
N VAL A 220 0.68 8.24 -1.50
CA VAL A 220 0.12 9.59 -1.65
C VAL A 220 -1.40 9.58 -1.47
N ALA A 221 -2.11 8.58 -2.03
CA ALA A 221 -3.55 8.43 -1.87
C ALA A 221 -3.96 8.28 -0.40
N ALA A 222 -3.20 7.49 0.36
CA ALA A 222 -3.42 7.30 1.79
C ALA A 222 -3.26 8.60 2.59
N LEU A 223 -2.21 9.38 2.33
CA LEU A 223 -2.01 10.67 3.01
C LEU A 223 -3.05 11.70 2.61
N LEU A 224 -3.34 11.83 1.31
CA LEU A 224 -4.36 12.77 0.82
C LEU A 224 -5.73 12.46 1.44
N ALA A 225 -6.15 11.19 1.45
CA ALA A 225 -7.40 10.79 2.08
C ALA A 225 -7.42 11.09 3.58
N THR A 226 -6.29 10.89 4.27
CA THR A 226 -6.17 11.23 5.69
C THR A 226 -6.40 12.73 5.90
N MET A 227 -5.81 13.59 5.07
CA MET A 227 -5.93 15.04 5.17
C MET A 227 -7.37 15.55 4.93
N ILE A 228 -8.14 14.90 4.05
CA ILE A 228 -9.49 15.35 3.64
C ILE A 228 -10.64 14.59 4.32
N SER A 229 -10.35 13.71 5.29
CA SER A 229 -11.35 12.87 5.95
C SER A 229 -11.36 12.99 7.47
N GLU A 230 -12.51 12.65 8.02
CA GLU A 230 -12.72 12.48 9.45
C GLU A 230 -13.45 11.16 9.75
N PRO A 231 -13.25 10.57 10.94
CA PRO A 231 -14.00 9.42 11.40
C PRO A 231 -15.49 9.75 11.51
N SER A 232 -16.33 8.90 10.92
CA SER A 232 -17.77 9.02 11.11
C SER A 232 -18.16 8.65 12.54
N SER A 233 -19.06 9.44 13.13
CA SER A 233 -19.70 9.18 14.42
C SER A 233 -20.78 8.10 14.35
N SER A 234 -21.20 7.68 13.15
CA SER A 234 -22.25 6.67 12.96
C SER A 234 -21.74 5.25 13.22
N LEU A 235 -22.55 4.46 13.94
CA LEU A 235 -22.28 3.03 14.20
C LEU A 235 -22.64 2.14 13.00
N THR A 236 -23.53 2.57 12.12
CA THR A 236 -24.09 1.77 11.00
C THR A 236 -23.72 2.31 9.61
N GLY A 237 -22.84 3.30 9.56
CA GLY A 237 -22.39 4.01 8.36
C GLY A 237 -20.97 3.66 7.91
N PRO A 238 -20.44 4.38 6.90
CA PRO A 238 -19.03 4.28 6.53
C PRO A 238 -18.14 4.68 7.71
N SER A 239 -16.97 4.06 7.84
CA SER A 239 -16.07 4.35 8.96
C SER A 239 -15.52 5.77 8.89
N PHE A 240 -15.29 6.28 7.69
CA PHE A 240 -14.77 7.62 7.42
C PHE A 240 -15.65 8.36 6.43
N VAL A 241 -15.69 9.67 6.61
CA VAL A 241 -16.38 10.60 5.72
C VAL A 241 -15.47 11.76 5.36
N THR A 242 -15.78 12.46 4.27
CA THR A 242 -15.14 13.73 3.92
C THR A 242 -15.34 14.74 5.06
N ALA A 243 -14.25 15.38 5.48
CA ALA A 243 -14.28 16.34 6.56
C ALA A 243 -15.02 17.62 6.15
N PRO A 244 -15.75 18.27 7.07
CA PRO A 244 -16.26 19.60 6.87
C PRO A 244 -15.11 20.60 6.74
N CYS A 245 -15.32 21.58 5.86
CA CYS A 245 -14.49 22.78 5.73
C CYS A 245 -14.01 23.21 7.12
N HIS A 246 -12.71 23.08 7.37
CA HIS A 246 -12.11 23.63 8.57
C HIS A 246 -11.70 25.06 8.23
N PRO A 247 -12.33 26.08 8.83
CA PRO A 247 -11.72 27.40 8.86
C PRO A 247 -10.50 27.26 9.77
N THR A 248 -9.31 27.08 9.20
CA THR A 248 -8.08 27.11 9.99
C THR A 248 -7.94 28.50 10.62
N SER A 249 -8.12 28.51 11.94
CA SER A 249 -7.78 29.59 12.87
C SER A 249 -8.51 30.92 12.64
N THR A 250 -9.56 31.16 13.43
CA THR A 250 -9.74 32.49 14.00
C THR A 250 -8.43 32.83 14.72
N ARG A 251 -7.53 33.57 14.07
CA ARG A 251 -6.48 34.30 14.76
C ARG A 251 -7.21 35.18 15.76
N LEU A 252 -7.15 34.82 17.04
CA LEU A 252 -7.49 35.74 18.11
C LEU A 252 -6.65 36.99 17.83
N LEU A 253 -7.32 38.13 17.58
CA LEU A 253 -6.67 39.39 17.27
C LEU A 253 -5.80 39.80 18.46
N THR A 254 -4.51 39.49 18.39
CA THR A 254 -3.49 40.17 19.19
C THR A 254 -2.78 41.15 18.27
N ASP A 255 -2.86 42.41 18.67
CA ASP A 255 -2.46 43.60 17.91
C ASP A 255 -1.06 43.57 17.30
N SER A 256 -1.00 44.22 16.13
CA SER A 256 0.10 44.95 15.51
C SER A 256 1.23 44.19 14.78
N ASN A 257 1.28 44.48 13.46
CA ASN A 257 2.43 44.46 12.56
C ASN A 257 3.17 43.13 12.31
N THR A 258 2.78 42.41 11.26
CA THR A 258 3.72 41.97 10.19
C THR A 258 2.96 41.25 9.04
N GLN A 259 3.19 41.75 7.82
CA GLN A 259 2.99 41.16 6.48
C GLN A 259 1.85 40.13 6.29
N ALA A 260 0.84 40.55 5.53
CA ALA A 260 -0.19 39.69 4.96
C ALA A 260 0.46 38.57 4.13
N SER A 261 0.46 37.35 4.66
CA SER A 261 0.60 36.14 3.85
C SER A 261 -0.75 35.88 3.19
N GLU A 262 -0.73 35.77 1.87
CA GLU A 262 -1.88 35.48 1.03
C GLU A 262 -2.62 34.24 1.54
N SER A 263 -3.93 34.36 1.77
CA SER A 263 -4.80 33.24 2.09
C SER A 263 -4.85 32.28 0.90
N THR A 264 -4.23 31.10 1.02
CA THR A 264 -4.32 30.05 0.01
C THR A 264 -5.80 29.60 -0.13
N PRO A 265 -6.37 29.57 -1.35
CA PRO A 265 -7.75 29.13 -1.54
C PRO A 265 -7.88 27.64 -1.20
N HIS A 266 -8.64 27.33 -0.14
CA HIS A 266 -8.98 25.95 0.22
C HIS A 266 -10.18 25.47 -0.61
N TYR A 267 -10.00 24.35 -1.31
CA TYR A 267 -11.04 23.71 -2.11
C TYR A 267 -11.68 22.57 -1.32
N ASP A 268 -12.60 22.93 -0.43
CA ASP A 268 -13.26 21.97 0.44
C ASP A 268 -14.24 21.06 -0.31
N LEU A 269 -14.25 19.78 0.05
CA LEU A 269 -15.21 18.81 -0.46
C LEU A 269 -16.54 18.92 0.29
N PRO A 270 -17.67 18.49 -0.33
CA PRO A 270 -18.93 18.37 0.40
C PRO A 270 -18.75 17.44 1.62
N PRO A 271 -19.13 17.86 2.84
CA PRO A 271 -18.93 17.05 4.04
C PRO A 271 -19.81 15.81 4.08
N GLY A 272 -19.39 14.81 4.85
CA GLY A 272 -20.22 13.64 5.16
C GLY A 272 -20.31 12.59 4.04
N ARG A 273 -19.51 12.71 2.97
CA ARG A 273 -19.45 11.72 1.89
C ARG A 273 -18.61 10.53 2.31
N PRO A 274 -19.05 9.27 2.09
CA PRO A 274 -18.20 8.10 2.34
C PRO A 274 -16.86 8.23 1.62
N ILE A 275 -15.75 7.91 2.29
CA ILE A 275 -14.41 7.94 1.69
C ILE A 275 -13.63 6.69 2.07
N HIS A 276 -12.92 6.11 1.09
CA HIS A 276 -12.06 4.93 1.30
C HIS A 276 -10.85 4.93 0.39
N VAL A 277 -9.75 4.30 0.83
CA VAL A 277 -8.53 4.14 0.05
C VAL A 277 -8.22 2.68 -0.21
N TYR A 278 -7.91 2.36 -1.47
CA TYR A 278 -7.34 1.07 -1.86
C TYR A 278 -5.91 1.27 -2.37
N ALA A 279 -4.93 0.93 -1.53
CA ALA A 279 -3.51 1.05 -1.84
C ALA A 279 -2.90 -0.32 -2.16
N TYR A 280 -2.06 -0.40 -3.20
CA TYR A 280 -1.42 -1.66 -3.63
C TYR A 280 0.09 -1.54 -3.54
N GLY A 281 0.72 -2.33 -2.68
CA GLY A 281 2.16 -2.29 -2.42
C GLY A 281 2.72 -0.89 -2.04
N PRO A 282 2.00 -0.02 -1.31
CA PRO A 282 2.57 1.26 -0.92
C PRO A 282 3.78 1.05 -0.01
N PRO A 283 4.84 1.88 -0.12
CA PRO A 283 5.94 1.86 0.83
C PRO A 283 5.48 2.27 2.24
N ALA A 284 6.40 2.30 3.19
CA ALA A 284 6.08 2.70 4.55
C ALA A 284 5.88 4.22 4.63
N VAL A 285 4.64 4.66 4.84
CA VAL A 285 4.21 6.05 4.63
C VAL A 285 3.90 6.81 5.92
N MET A 286 3.41 6.12 6.96
CA MET A 286 2.91 6.77 8.17
C MET A 286 3.39 6.09 9.44
N SER A 287 3.49 6.86 10.53
CA SER A 287 3.84 6.31 11.84
C SER A 287 2.87 5.20 12.27
N PRO A 288 3.32 4.25 13.11
CA PRO A 288 2.46 3.19 13.62
C PRO A 288 1.18 3.72 14.27
N PHE A 289 1.25 4.83 15.00
CA PHE A 289 0.09 5.43 15.65
C PHE A 289 -0.90 6.07 14.66
N LEU A 290 -0.42 6.76 13.63
CA LEU A 290 -1.30 7.32 12.60
C LEU A 290 -1.97 6.20 11.79
N ARG A 291 -1.25 5.11 11.51
CA ARG A 291 -1.83 3.89 10.90
C ARG A 291 -2.97 3.34 11.73
N LEU A 292 -2.82 3.28 13.05
CA LEU A 292 -3.90 2.83 13.95
C LEU A 292 -5.09 3.80 13.94
N ALA A 293 -4.83 5.11 13.85
CA ALA A 293 -5.87 6.13 13.83
C ALA A 293 -6.67 6.17 12.51
N THR A 294 -6.07 5.72 11.41
CA THR A 294 -6.68 5.65 10.06
C THR A 294 -7.14 4.24 9.68
N ARG A 295 -7.24 3.31 10.64
CA ARG A 295 -7.85 1.98 10.42
C ARG A 295 -9.27 2.11 9.89
N ASN A 296 -9.68 1.22 8.99
CA ASN A 296 -10.95 1.25 8.25
C ASN A 296 -11.11 2.40 7.22
N LEU A 297 -10.19 3.38 7.14
CA LEU A 297 -10.14 4.33 6.00
C LEU A 297 -9.36 3.73 4.82
N ILE A 298 -8.27 3.04 5.14
CA ILE A 298 -7.27 2.62 4.16
C ILE A 298 -7.14 1.10 4.19
N THR A 299 -7.34 0.47 3.03
CA THR A 299 -7.04 -0.94 2.78
C THR A 299 -5.81 -1.04 1.92
N THR A 300 -4.77 -1.64 2.48
CA THR A 300 -3.50 -1.89 1.79
C THR A 300 -3.39 -3.36 1.41
N ILE A 301 -3.17 -3.64 0.14
CA ILE A 301 -2.93 -4.98 -0.39
C ILE A 301 -1.44 -5.11 -0.73
N VAL A 302 -0.83 -6.21 -0.29
CA VAL A 302 0.57 -6.57 -0.58
C VAL A 302 0.59 -7.92 -1.27
N ASN A 303 1.25 -8.03 -2.41
CA ASN A 303 1.30 -9.28 -3.18
C ASN A 303 2.58 -10.06 -2.84
N GLY A 304 2.42 -11.34 -2.53
CA GLY A 304 3.52 -12.28 -2.31
C GLY A 304 4.55 -11.77 -1.30
N SER A 305 5.81 -11.72 -1.74
CA SER A 305 6.92 -11.23 -0.92
C SER A 305 7.39 -9.84 -1.35
N ASP A 306 6.48 -8.99 -1.83
CA ASP A 306 6.78 -7.60 -2.18
C ASP A 306 7.50 -6.87 -1.03
N ILE A 307 8.69 -6.36 -1.33
CA ILE A 307 9.58 -5.69 -0.36
C ILE A 307 9.20 -4.23 -0.13
N VAL A 308 8.53 -3.60 -1.09
CA VAL A 308 8.29 -2.14 -1.09
C VAL A 308 7.59 -1.66 0.19
N PRO A 309 6.55 -2.35 0.70
CA PRO A 309 5.91 -1.96 1.95
C PRO A 309 6.79 -1.97 3.21
N SER A 310 7.92 -2.68 3.19
CA SER A 310 8.91 -2.65 4.27
C SER A 310 9.92 -1.52 4.12
N LEU A 311 9.98 -0.82 2.98
CA LEU A 311 11.00 0.19 2.72
C LEU A 311 10.67 1.49 3.47
N SER A 312 11.57 1.90 4.37
CA SER A 312 11.53 3.18 5.09
C SER A 312 12.95 3.67 5.39
N LEU A 313 13.11 4.97 5.65
CA LEU A 313 14.36 5.55 6.12
C LEU A 313 14.88 4.86 7.41
N GLY A 314 13.96 4.49 8.31
CA GLY A 314 14.31 3.75 9.53
C GLY A 314 14.98 2.41 9.25
N ILE A 315 14.53 1.68 8.23
CA ILE A 315 15.15 0.41 7.82
C ILE A 315 16.55 0.62 7.24
N LEU A 316 16.78 1.72 6.51
CA LEU A 316 18.11 2.06 6.02
C LEU A 316 19.07 2.39 7.17
N HIS A 317 18.62 3.15 8.17
CA HIS A 317 19.41 3.42 9.37
C HIS A 317 19.73 2.16 10.15
N ASP A 318 18.77 1.23 10.26
CA ASP A 318 18.98 -0.06 10.89
C ASP A 318 19.96 -0.93 10.12
N MET A 319 19.86 -1.00 8.80
CA MET A 319 20.80 -1.73 7.95
C MET A 319 22.20 -1.13 8.03
N HIS A 320 22.31 0.21 8.08
CA HIS A 320 23.58 0.90 8.29
C HIS A 320 24.17 0.58 9.67
N THR A 321 23.36 0.60 10.72
CA THR A 321 23.76 0.27 12.09
C THR A 321 24.20 -1.18 12.21
N ALA A 322 23.43 -2.11 11.66
CA ALA A 322 23.77 -3.54 11.59
C ALA A 322 25.09 -3.76 10.85
N SER A 323 25.27 -3.10 9.69
CA SER A 323 26.52 -3.16 8.92
C SER A 323 27.71 -2.59 9.69
N HIS A 324 27.50 -1.51 10.44
CA HIS A 324 28.51 -0.91 11.30
C HIS A 324 28.91 -1.87 12.42
N LEU A 325 27.94 -2.47 13.11
CA LEU A 325 28.17 -3.46 14.16
C LEU A 325 28.93 -4.68 13.64
N PHE A 326 28.55 -5.20 12.48
CA PHE A 326 29.31 -6.26 11.82
C PHE A 326 30.75 -5.86 11.47
N LYS A 327 30.97 -4.59 11.12
CA LYS A 327 32.31 -4.08 10.81
C LYS A 327 33.16 -3.94 12.09
N THR A 328 32.55 -3.53 13.21
CA THR A 328 33.21 -3.27 14.49
C THR A 328 33.33 -4.49 15.39
N ASP A 329 32.52 -5.54 15.18
CA ASP A 329 32.64 -6.81 15.90
C ASP A 329 33.84 -7.61 15.34
N VAL A 330 35.03 -7.08 15.66
CA VAL A 330 36.37 -7.51 15.23
C VAL A 330 36.97 -8.40 16.31
N SER A 331 36.28 -9.49 16.64
CA SER A 331 36.81 -10.55 17.51
C SER A 331 36.93 -11.85 16.71
N HIS A 332 38.11 -12.02 16.07
CA HIS A 332 38.65 -13.28 15.50
C HIS A 332 37.93 -14.07 14.39
N ALA A 333 36.77 -13.65 13.86
CA ALA A 333 36.02 -14.48 12.89
C ALA A 333 35.96 -13.96 11.42
N LYS A 334 36.81 -12.99 11.04
CA LYS A 334 36.67 -12.22 9.78
C LYS A 334 36.88 -12.98 8.47
N THR A 335 37.80 -13.95 8.40
CA THR A 335 38.24 -14.54 7.12
C THR A 335 37.40 -15.75 6.71
N HIS A 336 37.12 -16.67 7.63
CA HIS A 336 36.34 -17.87 7.36
C HIS A 336 34.86 -17.57 7.03
N ILE A 337 34.29 -16.51 7.61
CA ILE A 337 32.86 -16.21 7.49
C ILE A 337 32.56 -15.41 6.22
N ARG A 338 33.44 -14.48 5.81
CA ARG A 338 33.25 -13.70 4.58
C ARG A 338 33.34 -14.59 3.34
N GLN A 339 34.26 -15.56 3.34
CA GLN A 339 34.35 -16.56 2.26
C GLN A 339 33.12 -17.46 2.24
N ARG A 340 32.65 -17.96 3.39
CA ARG A 340 31.48 -18.83 3.47
C ARG A 340 30.17 -18.13 3.12
N LEU A 341 29.89 -16.93 3.62
CA LEU A 341 28.68 -16.17 3.24
C LEU A 341 28.70 -15.77 1.76
N HIS A 342 29.86 -15.38 1.24
CA HIS A 342 30.01 -15.13 -0.19
C HIS A 342 29.78 -16.41 -1.01
N GLU A 343 30.24 -17.57 -0.53
CA GLU A 343 29.96 -18.87 -1.14
C GLU A 343 28.50 -19.27 -1.02
N THR A 344 27.82 -19.11 0.13
CA THR A 344 26.39 -19.42 0.29
C THR A 344 25.51 -18.51 -0.57
N LEU A 345 25.85 -17.21 -0.65
CA LEU A 345 25.14 -16.26 -1.50
C LEU A 345 25.41 -16.55 -2.99
N ARG A 346 26.66 -16.81 -3.37
CA ARG A 346 27.04 -17.20 -4.74
C ARG A 346 26.40 -18.54 -5.13
N GLN A 347 26.37 -19.53 -4.25
CA GLN A 347 25.73 -20.83 -4.49
C GLN A 347 24.21 -20.70 -4.57
N SER A 348 23.58 -19.84 -3.75
CA SER A 348 22.14 -19.54 -3.86
C SER A 348 21.78 -18.85 -5.18
N ILE A 349 22.70 -18.06 -5.75
CA ILE A 349 22.55 -17.44 -7.07
C ILE A 349 22.83 -18.47 -8.19
N VAL A 350 23.88 -19.29 -8.07
CA VAL A 350 24.29 -20.26 -9.10
C VAL A 350 23.33 -21.45 -9.20
N HIS A 351 22.83 -21.98 -8.09
CA HIS A 351 21.80 -23.03 -8.05
C HIS A 351 20.48 -22.57 -8.73
N LYS A 352 20.31 -21.26 -8.91
CA LYS A 352 19.14 -20.67 -9.56
C LYS A 352 19.25 -20.58 -11.08
N PHE A 353 20.46 -20.66 -11.64
CA PHE A 353 20.69 -20.63 -13.10
C PHE A 353 20.78 -22.03 -13.74
N TYR A 354 21.07 -23.08 -12.97
CA TYR A 354 21.16 -24.45 -13.47
C TYR A 354 20.02 -25.31 -12.92
N VAL A 355 18.91 -25.40 -13.66
CA VAL A 355 17.67 -26.09 -13.29
C VAL A 355 17.78 -27.63 -13.28
N ASN A 356 18.86 -28.21 -13.81
CA ASN A 356 18.96 -29.66 -14.10
C ASN A 356 19.97 -30.45 -13.25
N GLN A 357 20.47 -29.90 -12.13
CA GLN A 357 21.25 -30.70 -11.18
C GLN A 357 20.41 -31.00 -9.93
N PRO A 358 20.50 -32.21 -9.35
CA PRO A 358 19.81 -32.54 -8.11
C PRO A 358 20.27 -31.58 -7.01
N PRO A 359 19.37 -31.12 -6.11
CA PRO A 359 19.76 -30.27 -5.01
C PRO A 359 20.74 -31.05 -4.14
N LEU A 360 21.99 -30.60 -4.08
CA LEU A 360 22.91 -31.05 -3.04
C LEU A 360 22.30 -30.60 -1.71
N VAL A 361 22.05 -31.58 -0.85
CA VAL A 361 21.64 -31.36 0.54
C VAL A 361 22.69 -30.42 1.14
N VAL A 362 22.31 -29.15 1.32
CA VAL A 362 23.01 -28.30 2.27
C VAL A 362 22.75 -29.00 3.59
N ASN A 363 23.73 -29.77 4.05
CA ASN A 363 23.75 -30.26 5.42
C ASN A 363 23.57 -29.01 6.29
N ALA A 364 22.35 -28.78 6.77
CA ALA A 364 22.14 -28.04 7.99
C ALA A 364 23.04 -28.76 8.98
N GLY A 365 24.10 -28.05 9.43
CA GLY A 365 25.15 -28.62 10.23
C GLY A 365 24.53 -29.43 11.37
N ASP A 366 25.07 -30.63 11.56
CA ASP A 366 24.76 -31.48 12.69
C ASP A 366 24.81 -30.62 13.96
N GLY A 367 23.70 -30.58 14.67
CA GLY A 367 23.32 -29.46 15.51
C GLY A 367 24.32 -29.08 16.62
N VAL A 368 23.99 -27.97 17.27
CA VAL A 368 24.49 -27.48 18.58
C VAL A 368 25.43 -26.25 18.51
N GLY A 369 26.11 -25.96 17.40
CA GLY A 369 27.04 -24.81 17.32
C GLY A 369 26.66 -23.67 16.38
N GLU A 370 26.38 -23.99 15.11
CA GLU A 370 26.32 -23.00 14.02
C GLU A 370 24.99 -22.24 13.98
N ASP A 371 23.86 -22.93 14.20
CA ASP A 371 22.54 -22.30 14.28
C ASP A 371 22.40 -21.42 15.54
N ALA A 372 23.00 -21.83 16.66
CA ALA A 372 22.98 -21.07 17.90
C ALA A 372 23.76 -19.75 17.75
N TRP A 373 24.91 -19.78 17.04
CA TRP A 373 25.65 -18.56 16.70
C TRP A 373 24.88 -17.68 15.72
N ALA A 374 24.35 -18.24 14.62
CA ALA A 374 23.60 -17.46 13.63
C ALA A 374 22.37 -16.80 14.26
N TRP A 375 21.66 -17.54 15.11
CA TRP A 375 20.53 -17.03 15.88
C TRP A 375 20.93 -15.97 16.89
N LYS A 376 22.04 -16.15 17.63
CA LYS A 376 22.54 -15.17 18.61
C LYS A 376 23.00 -13.88 17.93
N THR A 377 23.72 -13.99 16.82
CA THR A 377 24.14 -12.85 16.00
C THR A 377 22.91 -12.12 15.45
N LEU A 378 21.94 -12.85 14.91
CA LEU A 378 20.70 -12.26 14.42
C LEU A 378 19.89 -11.58 15.53
N ALA A 379 19.83 -12.16 16.72
CA ALA A 379 19.20 -11.56 17.89
C ALA A 379 19.91 -10.26 18.32
N LEU A 380 21.24 -10.23 18.33
CA LEU A 380 22.02 -9.03 18.63
C LEU A 380 21.77 -7.91 17.60
N LEU A 381 21.72 -8.25 16.31
CA LEU A 381 21.41 -7.27 15.26
C LEU A 381 19.99 -6.74 15.42
N ARG A 382 19.01 -7.62 15.66
CA ARG A 382 17.63 -7.21 15.95
C ARG A 382 17.53 -6.28 17.15
N ASP A 383 18.33 -6.53 18.19
CA ASP A 383 18.39 -5.64 19.35
C ASP A 383 18.92 -4.24 18.96
N ALA A 384 19.84 -4.15 18.01
CA ALA A 384 20.36 -2.88 17.52
C ALA A 384 19.43 -2.15 16.53
N MET A 385 18.52 -2.86 15.86
CA MET A 385 17.62 -2.33 14.83
C MET A 385 16.40 -1.57 15.43
N ARG A 386 16.70 -0.46 16.12
CA ARG A 386 15.73 0.34 16.89
C ARG A 386 15.34 1.67 16.22
N ALA A 387 15.80 1.95 15.00
CA ALA A 387 15.46 3.20 14.34
C ALA A 387 13.93 3.35 14.18
N PRO A 388 13.38 4.58 14.29
CA PRO A 388 11.96 4.82 14.11
C PRO A 388 11.57 4.52 12.67
N LYS A 389 10.62 3.60 12.49
CA LYS A 389 10.15 3.15 11.18
C LYS A 389 8.74 3.66 10.94
N LEU A 390 8.50 4.13 9.72
CA LEU A 390 7.14 4.24 9.21
C LEU A 390 6.60 2.83 8.90
N MET A 391 5.31 2.76 8.65
CA MET A 391 4.60 1.53 8.32
C MET A 391 3.74 1.73 7.07
N PRO A 392 3.44 0.64 6.34
CA PRO A 392 2.44 0.70 5.29
C PRO A 392 1.10 1.17 5.89
N PRO A 393 0.33 1.99 5.15
CA PRO A 393 -0.81 2.70 5.67
C PRO A 393 -2.02 1.78 5.92
N GLY A 394 -2.84 2.14 6.91
CA GLY A 394 -4.10 1.45 7.20
C GLY A 394 -4.01 -0.03 7.58
N GLU A 395 -4.97 -0.78 7.07
CA GLU A 395 -5.14 -2.21 7.31
C GLU A 395 -4.53 -3.02 6.17
N VAL A 396 -3.63 -3.94 6.52
CA VAL A 396 -2.76 -4.60 5.56
C VAL A 396 -3.16 -6.05 5.35
N PHE A 397 -3.33 -6.42 4.08
CA PHE A 397 -3.60 -7.78 3.63
C PHE A 397 -2.47 -8.25 2.72
N VAL A 398 -1.97 -9.45 2.97
CA VAL A 398 -0.98 -10.11 2.12
C VAL A 398 -1.68 -11.19 1.28
N VAL A 399 -1.51 -11.13 -0.03
CA VAL A 399 -2.03 -12.12 -0.98
C VAL A 399 -0.89 -13.06 -1.37
N GLU A 400 -0.94 -14.29 -0.87
CA GLU A 400 0.06 -15.31 -1.15
C GLU A 400 -0.43 -16.27 -2.24
N THR A 401 0.42 -16.49 -3.24
CA THR A 401 0.18 -17.44 -4.33
C THR A 401 1.16 -18.61 -4.19
N MET A 402 0.64 -19.82 -4.04
CA MET A 402 1.45 -21.04 -3.84
C MET A 402 1.07 -22.11 -4.88
N ARG A 403 2.09 -22.83 -5.36
CA ARG A 403 1.88 -24.01 -6.22
C ARG A 403 1.43 -25.17 -5.35
N VAL A 404 0.31 -25.78 -5.70
CA VAL A 404 -0.26 -26.94 -5.02
C VAL A 404 -0.58 -28.02 -6.05
N LEU A 405 -0.80 -29.24 -5.60
CA LEU A 405 -1.36 -30.29 -6.45
C LEU A 405 -2.85 -30.39 -6.13
N GLN A 406 -3.69 -30.31 -7.16
CA GLN A 406 -5.12 -30.47 -7.01
C GLN A 406 -5.41 -31.90 -6.54
N ARG A 407 -5.93 -32.04 -5.32
CA ARG A 407 -6.45 -33.32 -4.86
C ARG A 407 -7.78 -33.57 -5.54
N GLU A 408 -7.81 -34.53 -6.46
CA GLU A 408 -9.04 -35.09 -7.01
C GLU A 408 -9.72 -35.96 -5.95
N ALA A 409 -10.43 -35.33 -5.00
CA ALA A 409 -11.05 -36.03 -3.88
C ALA A 409 -12.39 -36.72 -4.25
N PHE A 410 -12.97 -36.40 -5.41
CA PHE A 410 -14.33 -36.84 -5.81
C PHE A 410 -14.43 -37.42 -7.22
N THR A 411 -13.32 -37.62 -7.93
CA THR A 411 -13.34 -38.33 -9.22
C THR A 411 -13.22 -39.84 -8.95
N PRO A 412 -14.14 -40.70 -9.46
CA PRO A 412 -13.96 -42.14 -9.37
C PRO A 412 -12.64 -42.51 -10.05
N GLN A 413 -11.77 -43.22 -9.34
CA GLN A 413 -10.50 -43.68 -9.90
C GLN A 413 -10.82 -44.62 -11.07
N PRO A 414 -10.39 -44.33 -12.31
CA PRO A 414 -10.41 -45.36 -13.34
C PRO A 414 -9.38 -46.42 -12.94
N GLU A 415 -9.84 -47.66 -12.75
CA GLU A 415 -9.02 -48.85 -12.45
C GLU A 415 -8.05 -49.11 -13.61
N PHE A 416 -6.92 -48.40 -13.64
CA PHE A 416 -5.83 -48.70 -14.55
C PHE A 416 -4.51 -48.84 -13.76
N GLY A 417 -4.15 -50.09 -13.50
CA GLY A 417 -2.82 -50.63 -13.78
C GLY A 417 -1.78 -50.63 -12.67
N ASP A 418 -1.37 -49.47 -12.13
CA ASP A 418 0.05 -49.35 -11.75
C ASP A 418 0.35 -49.06 -10.26
N GLY A 419 -0.61 -49.17 -9.35
CA GLY A 419 -0.33 -49.19 -7.89
C GLY A 419 0.34 -47.96 -7.24
N TYR A 420 0.74 -46.95 -8.02
CA TYR A 420 1.30 -45.69 -7.53
C TYR A 420 0.20 -44.62 -7.37
N PRO A 421 0.16 -43.89 -6.23
CA PRO A 421 -0.77 -42.78 -6.07
C PRO A 421 -0.46 -41.70 -7.12
N ARG A 422 -1.41 -41.42 -8.02
CA ARG A 422 -1.27 -40.34 -8.99
C ARG A 422 -1.13 -39.01 -8.23
N LEU A 423 0.03 -38.37 -8.33
CA LEU A 423 0.17 -36.98 -7.90
C LEU A 423 -0.84 -36.13 -8.70
N GLY A 424 -1.63 -35.32 -7.98
CA GLY A 424 -2.67 -34.49 -8.58
C GLY A 424 -2.15 -33.51 -9.63
N ARG A 425 -3.04 -32.94 -10.44
CA ARG A 425 -2.64 -31.95 -11.45
C ARG A 425 -2.03 -30.70 -10.79
N PRO A 426 -0.99 -30.08 -11.38
CA PRO A 426 -0.46 -28.81 -10.90
C PRO A 426 -1.57 -27.75 -10.87
N ALA A 427 -1.74 -27.11 -9.72
CA ALA A 427 -2.71 -26.06 -9.49
C ALA A 427 -2.08 -24.91 -8.70
N THR A 428 -2.77 -23.78 -8.68
CA THR A 428 -2.32 -22.59 -7.97
C THR A 428 -3.35 -22.25 -6.91
N ARG A 429 -2.93 -22.24 -5.64
CA ARG A 429 -3.75 -21.78 -4.52
C ARG A 429 -3.39 -20.33 -4.23
N VAL A 430 -4.40 -19.48 -4.13
CA VAL A 430 -4.26 -18.09 -3.70
C VAL A 430 -4.95 -17.93 -2.36
N GLN A 431 -4.26 -17.32 -1.41
CA GLN A 431 -4.77 -17.05 -0.07
C GLN A 431 -4.54 -15.58 0.27
N MET A 432 -5.57 -14.92 0.79
CA MET A 432 -5.44 -13.59 1.38
C MET A 432 -5.32 -13.72 2.91
N ARG A 433 -4.38 -13.00 3.51
CA ARG A 433 -4.11 -13.01 4.95
C ARG A 433 -4.16 -11.59 5.50
N PHE A 434 -4.96 -11.39 6.53
CA PHE A 434 -4.96 -10.14 7.30
C PHE A 434 -3.78 -10.12 8.27
N ILE A 435 -2.98 -9.05 8.25
CA ILE A 435 -1.82 -8.90 9.12
C ILE A 435 -2.21 -8.08 10.36
N ARG A 436 -2.34 -8.76 11.51
CA ARG A 436 -2.67 -8.11 12.79
C ARG A 436 -1.52 -7.24 13.30
N ASP A 437 -0.31 -7.81 13.30
CA ASP A 437 0.92 -7.14 13.74
C ASP A 437 1.75 -6.71 12.52
N VAL A 438 1.38 -5.55 11.98
CA VAL A 438 2.06 -4.93 10.83
C VAL A 438 3.48 -4.51 11.20
N GLU A 439 3.70 -4.08 12.44
CA GLU A 439 4.99 -3.56 12.88
C GLU A 439 6.04 -4.67 12.91
N LYS A 440 5.68 -5.84 13.44
CA LYS A 440 6.55 -7.01 13.41
C LYS A 440 6.75 -7.57 12.00
N TRP A 441 5.74 -7.50 11.14
CA TRP A 441 5.82 -8.09 9.80
C TRP A 441 6.65 -7.25 8.83
N PHE A 442 6.48 -5.91 8.85
CA PHE A 442 7.13 -4.98 7.92
C PHE A 442 8.29 -4.19 8.56
N GLY A 443 8.50 -4.31 9.87
CA GLY A 443 9.62 -3.69 10.59
C GLY A 443 10.99 -4.32 10.32
N GLU A 444 11.05 -5.38 9.50
CA GLU A 444 12.29 -6.01 9.03
C GLU A 444 12.20 -6.31 7.54
N LEU A 445 13.36 -6.32 6.85
CA LEU A 445 13.44 -6.72 5.44
C LEU A 445 13.38 -8.24 5.31
N ARG A 446 12.44 -8.73 4.50
CA ARG A 446 12.29 -10.16 4.21
C ARG A 446 12.77 -10.44 2.79
N PHE A 447 13.93 -11.10 2.69
CA PHE A 447 14.48 -11.49 1.40
C PHE A 447 13.80 -12.76 0.89
N ALA A 448 13.10 -12.65 -0.25
CA ALA A 448 12.50 -13.77 -0.95
C ALA A 448 12.78 -13.74 -2.46
N SER A 449 12.76 -14.92 -3.09
CA SER A 449 12.91 -15.01 -4.54
C SER A 449 11.70 -14.37 -5.25
N GLY A 450 11.88 -13.17 -5.78
CA GLY A 450 10.82 -12.44 -6.48
C GLY A 450 10.30 -11.20 -5.75
N MET A 451 10.93 -10.77 -4.65
CA MET A 451 10.48 -9.62 -3.86
C MET A 451 10.29 -8.30 -4.66
N LEU A 452 11.08 -8.11 -5.73
CA LEU A 452 10.94 -6.97 -6.65
C LEU A 452 9.92 -7.24 -7.76
N SER A 453 9.88 -8.48 -8.26
CA SER A 453 8.93 -8.86 -9.31
C SER A 453 7.48 -8.92 -8.80
N ASP A 454 7.30 -9.24 -7.52
CA ASP A 454 5.99 -9.30 -6.85
C ASP A 454 5.38 -7.92 -6.65
N HIS A 455 6.21 -6.87 -6.70
CA HIS A 455 5.80 -5.47 -6.75
C HIS A 455 5.21 -5.04 -8.11
N ASN A 456 5.30 -5.87 -9.15
CA ASN A 456 4.76 -5.49 -10.46
C ASN A 456 3.21 -5.44 -10.40
N PRO A 457 2.55 -4.33 -10.83
CA PRO A 457 1.09 -4.21 -10.88
C PRO A 457 0.39 -5.38 -11.58
N ALA A 458 0.99 -5.94 -12.65
CA ALA A 458 0.44 -7.08 -13.37
C ALA A 458 0.32 -8.34 -12.50
N ARG A 459 1.25 -8.54 -11.55
CA ARG A 459 1.19 -9.66 -10.59
C ARG A 459 0.10 -9.45 -9.55
N TYR A 460 -0.08 -8.22 -9.07
CA TYR A 460 -1.22 -7.87 -8.22
C TYR A 460 -2.54 -8.22 -8.92
N GLU A 461 -2.72 -7.77 -10.16
CA GLU A 461 -3.93 -8.06 -10.93
C GLU A 461 -4.13 -9.57 -11.12
N THR A 462 -3.08 -10.32 -11.47
CA THR A 462 -3.15 -11.77 -11.69
C THR A 462 -3.52 -12.52 -10.40
N SER A 463 -2.89 -12.19 -9.28
CA SER A 463 -3.20 -12.80 -7.97
C SER A 463 -4.63 -12.48 -7.53
N LEU A 464 -5.07 -11.22 -7.67
CA LEU A 464 -6.41 -10.80 -7.30
C LEU A 464 -7.49 -11.36 -8.24
N ALA A 465 -7.20 -11.50 -9.53
CA ALA A 465 -8.09 -12.17 -10.48
C ALA A 465 -8.27 -13.65 -10.12
N ALA A 466 -7.20 -14.33 -9.72
CA ALA A 466 -7.27 -15.70 -9.23
C ALA A 466 -8.06 -15.81 -7.91
N LEU A 467 -7.95 -14.81 -7.02
CA LEU A 467 -8.74 -14.75 -5.79
C LEU A 467 -10.23 -14.55 -6.07
N VAL A 468 -10.60 -13.66 -7.01
CA VAL A 468 -12.01 -13.45 -7.41
C VAL A 468 -12.64 -14.71 -8.01
N ARG A 469 -11.89 -15.54 -8.74
CA ARG A 469 -12.43 -16.83 -9.24
C ARG A 469 -12.84 -17.81 -8.14
N GLY A 470 -12.35 -17.61 -6.91
CA GLY A 470 -12.74 -18.39 -5.74
C GLY A 470 -14.00 -17.86 -5.05
N VAL A 471 -14.50 -16.69 -5.45
CA VAL A 471 -15.79 -16.17 -4.96
C VAL A 471 -16.89 -16.95 -5.68
N LEU A 472 -17.68 -17.67 -4.91
CA LEU A 472 -18.87 -18.35 -5.42
C LEU A 472 -19.98 -17.31 -5.49
N ASP A 473 -20.36 -16.91 -6.70
CA ASP A 473 -21.61 -16.19 -6.91
C ASP A 473 -22.77 -17.19 -6.70
N GLU A 474 -23.84 -16.78 -5.99
CA GLU A 474 -25.03 -17.61 -5.75
C GLU A 474 -25.68 -18.16 -7.03
#